data_AF-A0A8S3H9X5-F1
#
_entry.id   AF-A0A8S3H9X5-F1
#
_cell.length_a   1.000
_cell.length_b   1.000
_cell.length_c   1.000
_cell.angle_alpha   90.00
_cell.angle_beta   90.00
_cell.angle_gamma   90.00
#
_symmetry.space_group_name_H-M   'P 1'
#
loop_
_entity.id
_entity.type
_entity.pdbx_description
1 polymer ?
#
loop_
_entity_poly.entity_id
_entity_poly.type
_entity_poly.pdbx_seq_one_letter_code
_entity_poly.pdbx_strand_id
1 'polypeptide(L)'
;MQLLNHNQRPWKTFSFGFTIIILASFLFENTLAEYDCSAKDDGWYYDPEFCHIYWRCIHGASEEFECASGTAWDHHENRCNWLDSVD
;
A
#
# COMPACT_ATOMS: atom_id res chain seq x y z
N MET A 1 16.23 5.16 -14.21
CA MET A 1 16.27 3.99 -13.32
C MET A 1 15.90 4.45 -11.92
N GLN A 2 14.61 4.41 -11.56
CA GLN A 2 14.19 4.68 -10.19
C GLN A 2 14.51 3.46 -9.35
N LEU A 3 15.27 3.66 -8.29
CA LEU A 3 15.64 2.64 -7.32
C LEU A 3 14.35 2.20 -6.61
N LEU A 4 13.85 1.01 -6.98
CA LEU A 4 12.74 0.37 -6.28
C LEU A 4 13.22 0.01 -4.87
N ASN A 5 12.78 0.78 -3.88
CA ASN A 5 12.94 0.45 -2.47
C ASN A 5 11.94 -0.67 -2.13
N HIS A 6 12.31 -1.89 -2.47
CA HIS A 6 11.57 -3.10 -2.14
C HIS A 6 11.75 -3.41 -0.65
N ASN A 7 11.07 -2.66 0.24
CA ASN A 7 11.13 -3.00 1.65
C ASN A 7 9.99 -2.49 2.53
N GLN A 8 8.73 -2.48 2.10
CA GLN A 8 7.62 -2.21 3.02
C GLN A 8 6.36 -3.05 2.77
N ARG A 9 6.40 -4.30 3.23
CA ARG A 9 5.22 -4.95 3.83
C ARG A 9 5.63 -5.69 5.09
N PRO A 10 5.22 -5.24 6.28
CA PRO A 10 5.63 -5.93 7.48
C PRO A 10 4.43 -6.66 8.11
N TRP A 11 4.50 -7.99 8.22
CA TRP A 11 3.47 -8.82 8.88
C TRP A 11 3.66 -8.85 10.42
N LYS A 12 3.01 -8.01 11.25
CA LYS A 12 3.02 -8.09 12.74
C LYS A 12 1.76 -7.34 13.23
N THR A 13 1.02 -7.61 14.31
CA THR A 13 1.07 -8.51 15.48
C THR A 13 -0.30 -8.34 16.20
N PHE A 14 -0.64 -9.16 17.20
CA PHE A 14 -1.91 -9.12 17.95
C PHE A 14 -1.67 -8.68 19.42
N SER A 15 -2.41 -7.69 19.92
CA SER A 15 -2.13 -6.96 21.16
C SER A 15 -2.62 -7.72 22.41
N PHE A 16 -1.71 -8.04 23.33
CA PHE A 16 -2.00 -8.27 24.75
C PHE A 16 -0.81 -7.81 25.63
N GLY A 17 -0.95 -6.64 26.26
CA GLY A 17 -0.43 -6.35 27.60
C GLY A 17 1.09 -6.30 27.85
N PHE A 18 1.72 -5.17 27.53
CA PHE A 18 2.50 -4.28 28.42
C PHE A 18 3.44 -4.78 29.56
N THR A 19 3.77 -6.06 29.74
CA THR A 19 4.60 -6.46 30.91
C THR A 19 5.78 -7.39 30.62
N ILE A 20 6.35 -7.38 29.41
CA ILE A 20 7.73 -7.85 29.19
C ILE A 20 8.48 -6.93 28.20
N ILE A 21 8.57 -5.65 28.55
CA ILE A 21 9.61 -4.74 28.04
C ILE A 21 10.91 -5.30 28.67
N ILE A 22 11.98 -5.72 27.98
CA ILE A 22 13.01 -4.88 27.35
C ILE A 22 13.76 -5.67 26.21
N LEU A 23 13.40 -6.93 25.92
CA LEU A 23 13.90 -7.72 24.77
C LEU A 23 12.82 -8.03 23.72
N ALA A 24 11.60 -7.55 23.93
CA ALA A 24 10.44 -7.69 23.03
C ALA A 24 10.17 -6.43 22.20
N SER A 25 11.11 -5.49 22.14
CA SER A 25 11.12 -4.33 21.22
C SER A 25 11.22 -4.71 19.73
N PHE A 26 11.06 -5.99 19.39
CA PHE A 26 11.17 -6.51 18.03
C PHE A 26 9.87 -7.10 17.47
N LEU A 27 8.76 -7.20 18.21
CA LEU A 27 7.51 -7.82 17.73
C LEU A 27 6.21 -7.11 18.20
N PHE A 28 6.11 -5.78 18.09
CA PHE A 28 4.85 -5.07 17.75
C PHE A 28 5.17 -3.62 17.35
N GLU A 29 6.19 -3.41 16.53
CA GLU A 29 6.04 -2.45 15.45
C GLU A 29 5.42 -3.31 14.36
N ASN A 30 4.25 -2.99 13.84
CA ASN A 30 3.93 -3.05 12.43
C ASN A 30 2.60 -2.37 12.29
N THR A 31 2.70 -1.06 12.20
CA THR A 31 1.75 -0.28 11.44
C THR A 31 1.59 -0.95 10.08
N LEU A 32 0.34 -1.28 9.76
CA LEU A 32 -0.14 -1.76 8.47
C LEU A 32 0.61 -1.00 7.39
N ALA A 33 1.14 -1.70 6.38
CA ALA A 33 1.84 -1.07 5.28
C ALA A 33 0.88 -0.07 4.60
N GLU A 34 0.97 1.17 5.03
CA GLU A 34 0.19 2.29 4.53
C GLU A 34 0.99 2.89 3.39
N TYR A 35 0.33 3.11 2.25
CA TYR A 35 0.98 3.69 1.10
C TYR A 35 1.45 5.12 1.42
N ASP A 36 2.74 5.41 1.29
CA ASP A 36 3.27 6.71 1.70
C ASP A 36 2.86 7.81 0.72
N CYS A 37 1.86 8.60 1.15
CA CYS A 37 1.39 9.80 0.46
C CYS A 37 2.04 11.09 0.96
N SER A 38 2.93 11.04 1.97
CA SER A 38 3.48 12.26 2.63
C SER A 38 4.27 13.16 1.69
N ALA A 39 4.88 12.58 0.65
CA ALA A 39 5.66 13.29 -0.37
C ALA A 39 5.00 13.24 -1.77
N LYS A 40 3.71 12.91 -1.84
CA LYS A 40 2.93 12.82 -3.08
C LYS A 40 1.88 13.93 -3.14
N ASP A 41 1.58 14.37 -4.35
CA ASP A 41 0.45 15.25 -4.59
C ASP A 41 -0.87 14.46 -4.51
N ASP A 42 -1.97 15.17 -4.30
CA ASP A 42 -3.30 14.58 -4.30
C ASP A 42 -3.61 13.94 -5.65
N GLY A 43 -3.97 12.66 -5.65
CA GLY A 43 -4.12 11.89 -6.88
C GLY A 43 -4.29 10.39 -6.69
N TRP A 44 -4.31 9.68 -7.81
CA TRP A 44 -4.42 8.22 -7.86
C TRP A 44 -3.07 7.60 -8.22
N TYR A 45 -2.72 6.53 -7.52
CA TYR A 45 -1.46 5.85 -7.69
C TYR A 45 -1.67 4.35 -7.70
N TYR A 46 -0.96 3.64 -8.58
CA TYR A 46 -1.02 2.18 -8.64
C TYR A 46 -0.08 1.54 -7.61
N ASP A 47 -0.45 0.35 -7.16
CA ASP A 47 0.43 -0.49 -6.35
C ASP A 47 1.33 -1.35 -7.26
N PRO A 48 2.67 -1.29 -7.12
CA PRO A 48 3.60 -2.05 -7.96
C PRO A 48 3.68 -3.54 -7.59
N GLU A 49 3.29 -3.94 -6.38
CA GLU A 49 3.22 -5.34 -5.98
C GLU A 49 1.89 -5.98 -6.39
N PHE A 50 0.82 -5.18 -6.46
CA PHE A 50 -0.53 -5.65 -6.73
C PHE A 50 -1.26 -4.81 -7.76
N CYS A 51 -1.31 -5.30 -9.00
CA CYS A 51 -1.98 -4.60 -10.12
C CYS A 51 -3.50 -4.35 -9.92
N HIS A 52 -4.13 -5.08 -9.00
CA HIS A 52 -5.55 -4.91 -8.66
C HIS A 52 -5.78 -3.92 -7.51
N ILE A 53 -4.71 -3.47 -6.84
CA ILE A 53 -4.77 -2.48 -5.76
C ILE A 53 -4.30 -1.13 -6.29
N TYR A 54 -5.02 -0.09 -5.90
CA TYR A 54 -4.66 1.30 -6.20
C TYR A 54 -4.97 2.18 -4.99
N TRP A 55 -4.25 3.29 -4.91
CA TRP A 55 -4.22 4.17 -3.76
C TRP A 55 -4.66 5.57 -4.14
N ARG A 56 -5.45 6.20 -3.28
CA ARG A 56 -5.79 7.62 -3.38
C ARG A 56 -5.03 8.40 -2.33
N CYS A 57 -4.24 9.36 -2.75
CA CYS A 57 -3.62 10.31 -1.83
C CYS A 57 -4.49 11.57 -1.71
N ILE A 58 -4.79 11.99 -0.48
CA ILE A 58 -5.45 13.27 -0.18
C ILE A 58 -4.79 13.88 1.06
N HIS A 59 -4.21 15.06 0.92
CA HIS A 59 -3.55 15.79 2.01
C HIS A 59 -2.51 14.96 2.78
N GLY A 60 -1.78 14.11 2.06
CA GLY A 60 -0.75 13.22 2.64
C GLY A 60 -1.28 11.94 3.28
N ALA A 61 -2.60 11.73 3.32
CA ALA A 61 -3.21 10.47 3.76
C ALA A 61 -3.48 9.54 2.57
N SER A 62 -3.37 8.23 2.77
CA SER A 62 -3.63 7.22 1.75
C SER A 62 -4.93 6.45 2.01
N GLU A 63 -5.68 6.20 0.95
CA GLU A 63 -6.84 5.31 0.97
C GLU A 63 -6.63 4.17 -0.03
N GLU A 64 -6.75 2.92 0.43
CA GLU A 64 -6.64 1.72 -0.39
C GLU A 64 -7.94 1.43 -1.13
N PHE A 65 -7.84 1.03 -2.39
CA PHE A 65 -8.95 0.55 -3.19
C PHE A 65 -8.55 -0.70 -3.98
N GLU A 66 -9.51 -1.58 -4.19
CA GLU A 66 -9.34 -2.82 -4.95
C GLU A 66 -10.25 -2.79 -6.19
N CYS A 67 -9.68 -3.14 -7.34
CA CYS A 67 -10.40 -3.37 -8.57
C CYS A 67 -11.24 -4.65 -8.49
N ALA A 68 -12.31 -4.71 -9.29
CA ALA A 68 -13.14 -5.91 -9.37
C ALA A 68 -12.35 -7.10 -9.92
N SER A 69 -12.78 -8.32 -9.60
CA SER A 69 -12.12 -9.54 -10.07
C SER A 69 -12.00 -9.58 -11.59
N GLY A 70 -10.79 -9.87 -12.09
CA GLY A 70 -10.48 -9.88 -13.52
C GLY A 70 -10.12 -8.51 -14.12
N THR A 71 -10.10 -7.46 -13.29
CA THR A 71 -9.68 -6.10 -13.69
C THR A 71 -8.43 -5.67 -12.90
N ALA A 72 -7.67 -4.75 -13.48
CA ALA A 72 -6.47 -4.15 -12.88
C ALA A 72 -6.47 -2.64 -13.13
N TRP A 73 -5.69 -1.89 -12.34
CA TRP A 73 -5.60 -0.45 -12.45
C TRP A 73 -4.86 -0.05 -13.74
N ASP A 74 -5.54 0.72 -14.59
CA ASP A 74 -5.00 1.34 -15.79
C ASP A 74 -4.54 2.76 -15.46
N HIS A 75 -3.23 3.00 -15.55
CA HIS A 75 -2.60 4.27 -15.21
C HIS A 75 -2.79 5.34 -16.29
N HIS A 76 -3.11 4.96 -17.53
CA HIS A 76 -3.40 5.89 -18.62
C HIS A 76 -4.83 6.43 -18.49
N GLU A 77 -5.78 5.55 -18.17
CA GLU A 77 -7.18 5.91 -18.04
C GLU A 77 -7.58 6.31 -16.61
N ASN A 78 -6.69 6.11 -15.63
CA ASN A 78 -6.94 6.29 -14.18
C ASN A 78 -8.22 5.57 -13.72
N ARG A 79 -8.40 4.32 -14.15
CA ARG A 79 -9.55 3.48 -13.76
C ARG A 79 -9.20 2.00 -13.78
N CYS A 80 -10.04 1.17 -13.17
CA CYS A 80 -9.95 -0.28 -13.36
C CYS A 80 -10.37 -0.66 -14.78
N ASN A 81 -9.51 -1.40 -15.48
CA ASN A 81 -9.75 -1.92 -16.82
C ASN A 81 -9.50 -3.44 -16.85
N TRP A 82 -9.94 -4.11 -17.90
CA TRP A 82 -9.69 -5.55 -18.06
C TRP A 82 -8.19 -5.82 -18.20
N LEU A 83 -7.70 -6.91 -17.57
CA LEU A 83 -6.28 -7.28 -17.56
C LEU A 83 -5.64 -7.33 -18.97
N ASP A 84 -6.41 -7.72 -19.98
CA ASP A 84 -5.93 -7.81 -21.38
C ASP A 84 -5.78 -6.44 -22.08
N SER A 85 -6.27 -5.38 -21.43
CA SER A 85 -6.33 -4.00 -21.97
C SER A 85 -5.57 -2.99 -21.11
N VAL A 86 -4.95 -3.42 -20.01
CA VAL A 86 -4.12 -2.54 -19.18
C VAL A 86 -2.75 -2.38 -19.85
N ASP A 87 -2.34 -1.12 -20.03
CA ASP A 87 -1.04 -0.71 -20.55
C ASP A 87 -0.01 -0.45 -19.43
#